data_AF-A0A4D4L6J7-F1
#
_entry.id   AF-A0A4D4L6J7-F1
#
_cell.length_a   1.000
_cell.length_b   1.000
_cell.length_c   1.000
_cell.angle_alpha   90.00
_cell.angle_beta   90.00
_cell.angle_gamma   90.00
#
_symmetry.space_group_name_H-M   'P 1'
#
loop_
_entity.id
_entity.type
_entity.pdbx_description
1 polymer ?
#
loop_
_entity_poly.entity_id
_entity_poly.type
_entity_poly.pdbx_seq_one_letter_code
_entity_poly.pdbx_strand_id
1 'polypeptide(L)'
;MLAALLAVGGCKAGDQDGKGADEGGSGSSRPAASGSALAAVSSLTVKGRAPKTGYERSEFGSSWVDTDDNGCGTRDDILKRDLKDVRFRDGHCLVASGTLTDDPYTGRDVRFVRGHSKVDIDHVVALSDAWQKGAQKWDRDKRLEFANDPLNLIAVDASANRRKGDGDAATWLPPNKAYRCDYVAHQVAVKKAYGLWVTGAEKSAMTRVLGGCPTRSCPRARAGGSSRRPTAVTGSGRPTAGREPEADQERGESLSKQWPRPRRLHTIDQRQIVCRAARSLPGGSMIRRRTALSVSAASALLLSAPLITACGDAPRPGAAAVLDGGRITVSELQAQVKAVRQAQGSDPRAAQMVAGSGRLSQDTLIRMIQFRVIERAGKDNGIHPTRREVQRARSAAEKQSGGATALRALYLQQGIAPGGIDEAVRMDLTRNALLRKLGTSKVNEVFTRTSKALDIRVNPRYGKWDNTQGTAVLAKEAWLRTTGGTPERA
;
A
#
# COMPACT_ATOMS: atom_id res chain seq x y z
N MET A 1 24.22 -55.58 -36.23
CA MET A 1 24.24 -56.25 -34.91
C MET A 1 22.98 -55.86 -34.16
N LEU A 2 22.13 -56.86 -33.86
CA LEU A 2 20.89 -56.90 -33.05
C LEU A 2 19.82 -55.82 -33.35
N ALA A 3 18.71 -56.09 -34.06
CA ALA A 3 17.55 -56.97 -33.73
C ALA A 3 16.86 -56.57 -32.40
N ALA A 4 15.54 -56.40 -32.24
CA ALA A 4 14.34 -56.82 -32.99
C ALA A 4 13.13 -56.02 -32.40
N LEU A 5 12.12 -55.55 -33.16
CA LEU A 5 10.79 -56.20 -33.43
C LEU A 5 9.88 -56.30 -32.15
N LEU A 6 8.60 -55.90 -32.04
CA LEU A 6 7.39 -55.88 -32.91
C LEU A 6 6.32 -54.94 -32.27
N ALA A 7 5.58 -54.12 -33.02
CA ALA A 7 4.28 -54.34 -33.73
C ALA A 7 3.04 -54.52 -32.81
N VAL A 8 2.11 -53.54 -32.76
CA VAL A 8 0.84 -53.36 -33.53
C VAL A 8 -0.39 -53.87 -32.76
N GLY A 9 -1.45 -53.04 -32.71
CA GLY A 9 -2.81 -53.47 -32.35
C GLY A 9 -3.78 -52.30 -32.20
N GLY A 10 -4.61 -52.07 -33.22
CA GLY A 10 -5.66 -51.04 -33.25
C GLY A 10 -7.02 -51.48 -32.69
N CYS A 11 -7.92 -50.50 -32.61
CA CYS A 11 -9.33 -50.45 -32.20
C CYS A 11 -10.21 -51.69 -32.44
N LYS A 12 -11.14 -52.01 -31.51
CA LYS A 12 -12.58 -51.63 -31.54
C LYS A 12 -13.35 -52.15 -30.30
N ALA A 13 -14.53 -51.55 -30.09
CA ALA A 13 -15.47 -51.65 -28.98
C ALA A 13 -16.02 -53.04 -28.63
N GLY A 14 -16.33 -53.22 -27.34
CA GLY A 14 -17.24 -54.23 -26.81
C GLY A 14 -18.10 -53.58 -25.71
N ASP A 15 -19.41 -53.61 -25.93
CA ASP A 15 -20.48 -53.22 -25.01
C ASP A 15 -20.80 -54.41 -24.09
N GLN A 16 -21.08 -54.15 -22.80
CA GLN A 16 -21.99 -54.92 -21.93
C GLN A 16 -22.03 -54.37 -20.50
N ASP A 17 -23.14 -53.70 -20.22
CA ASP A 17 -23.95 -53.72 -19.00
C ASP A 17 -23.31 -54.07 -17.64
N GLY A 18 -23.25 -53.06 -16.79
CA GLY A 18 -22.99 -53.17 -15.36
C GLY A 18 -23.74 -52.09 -14.57
N LYS A 19 -25.02 -52.36 -14.29
CA LYS A 19 -25.86 -51.67 -13.29
C LYS A 19 -25.12 -51.55 -11.94
N GLY A 20 -25.02 -50.37 -11.36
CA GLY A 20 -24.67 -50.24 -9.94
C GLY A 20 -24.26 -48.85 -9.45
N ALA A 21 -25.22 -48.18 -8.80
CA ALA A 21 -25.04 -47.14 -7.78
C ALA A 21 -24.40 -45.80 -8.22
N ASP A 22 -25.25 -44.98 -8.81
CA ASP A 22 -25.14 -43.52 -8.80
C ASP A 22 -25.31 -43.02 -7.35
N GLU A 23 -24.21 -42.82 -6.62
CA GLU A 23 -24.22 -42.01 -5.40
C GLU A 23 -24.21 -40.52 -5.77
N GLY A 24 -25.36 -40.09 -6.29
CA GLY A 24 -25.78 -38.70 -6.33
C GLY A 24 -25.92 -38.17 -4.91
N GLY A 25 -24.80 -37.78 -4.31
CA GLY A 25 -24.76 -36.97 -3.09
C GLY A 25 -25.38 -35.60 -3.37
N SER A 26 -26.70 -35.53 -3.33
CA SER A 26 -27.49 -34.30 -3.20
C SER A 26 -27.14 -33.67 -1.85
N GLY A 27 -25.99 -32.98 -1.83
CA GLY A 27 -25.65 -32.06 -0.77
C GLY A 27 -26.67 -30.95 -0.83
N SER A 28 -27.74 -31.08 -0.05
CA SER A 28 -28.75 -30.05 0.13
C SER A 28 -28.04 -28.72 0.39
N SER A 29 -28.02 -27.87 -0.64
CA SER A 29 -27.48 -26.52 -0.51
C SER A 29 -28.46 -25.79 0.39
N ARG A 30 -28.09 -25.70 1.67
CA ARG A 30 -28.91 -25.02 2.67
C ARG A 30 -29.21 -23.62 2.12
N PRO A 31 -30.50 -23.23 1.98
CA PRO A 31 -30.84 -21.96 1.36
C PRO A 31 -30.11 -20.81 2.05
N ALA A 32 -29.56 -19.89 1.27
CA ALA A 32 -28.86 -18.73 1.83
C ALA A 32 -29.82 -17.95 2.75
N ALA A 33 -29.43 -17.77 4.01
CA ALA A 33 -30.22 -16.96 4.93
C ALA A 33 -30.34 -15.53 4.40
N SER A 34 -31.53 -14.93 4.46
CA SER A 34 -31.74 -13.55 4.01
C SER A 34 -30.78 -12.59 4.72
N GLY A 35 -29.97 -11.87 3.94
CA GLY A 35 -28.96 -10.94 4.46
C GLY A 35 -27.58 -11.55 4.75
N SER A 36 -27.34 -12.81 4.39
CA SER A 36 -26.01 -13.42 4.41
C SER A 36 -25.11 -12.91 3.28
N ALA A 37 -23.80 -13.10 3.43
CA ALA A 37 -22.83 -12.85 2.38
C ALA A 37 -23.09 -13.74 1.16
N LEU A 38 -23.53 -14.99 1.35
CA LEU A 38 -23.89 -15.91 0.26
C LEU A 38 -25.03 -15.33 -0.58
N ALA A 39 -26.07 -14.80 0.06
CA ALA A 39 -27.15 -14.11 -0.64
C ALA A 39 -26.63 -12.87 -1.38
N ALA A 40 -25.70 -12.11 -0.77
CA ALA A 40 -25.13 -10.91 -1.39
C ALA A 40 -24.26 -11.18 -2.63
N VAL A 41 -23.58 -12.33 -2.71
CA VAL A 41 -22.81 -12.73 -3.91
C VAL A 41 -23.68 -12.72 -5.15
N SER A 42 -24.95 -13.17 -5.04
CA SER A 42 -25.87 -13.21 -6.19
C SER A 42 -26.07 -11.84 -6.83
N SER A 43 -26.07 -10.77 -6.03
CA SER A 43 -26.24 -9.38 -6.48
C SER A 43 -25.00 -8.75 -7.11
N LEU A 44 -23.83 -9.40 -7.03
CA LEU A 44 -22.62 -8.90 -7.68
C LEU A 44 -22.69 -9.11 -9.19
N THR A 45 -22.49 -8.02 -9.93
CA THR A 45 -22.36 -8.02 -11.39
C THR A 45 -21.20 -8.92 -11.82
N VAL A 46 -21.40 -9.74 -12.86
CA VAL A 46 -20.37 -10.63 -13.42
C VAL A 46 -19.89 -10.09 -14.76
N LYS A 47 -18.57 -9.88 -14.90
CA LYS A 47 -17.91 -9.51 -16.17
C LYS A 47 -16.48 -10.07 -16.20
N GLY A 48 -15.84 -10.07 -17.37
CA GLY A 48 -14.41 -10.36 -17.50
C GLY A 48 -13.53 -9.33 -16.76
N ARG A 49 -12.24 -9.65 -16.60
CA ARG A 49 -11.24 -8.66 -16.15
C ARG A 49 -11.04 -7.63 -17.25
N ALA A 50 -11.12 -6.35 -16.90
CA ALA A 50 -10.65 -5.29 -17.79
C ALA A 50 -9.11 -5.27 -17.85
N PRO A 51 -8.51 -4.67 -18.88
CA PRO A 51 -7.06 -4.49 -18.94
C PRO A 51 -6.52 -3.75 -17.72
N LYS A 52 -5.28 -4.08 -17.33
CA LYS A 52 -4.54 -3.38 -16.28
C LYS A 52 -3.88 -2.09 -16.78
N THR A 53 -4.06 -1.74 -18.06
CA THR A 53 -3.50 -0.54 -18.68
C THR A 53 -3.85 0.70 -17.87
N GLY A 54 -2.85 1.55 -17.63
CA GLY A 54 -3.01 2.79 -16.86
C GLY A 54 -3.09 2.61 -15.34
N TYR A 55 -3.05 1.37 -14.83
CA TYR A 55 -3.00 1.14 -13.39
C TYR A 55 -1.62 1.52 -12.84
N GLU A 56 -1.61 2.48 -11.93
CA GLU A 56 -0.53 2.72 -10.98
C GLU A 56 -1.10 2.76 -9.57
N ARG A 57 -0.35 2.35 -8.55
CA ARG A 57 -0.85 2.43 -7.16
C ARG A 57 -1.18 3.88 -6.76
N SER A 58 -0.46 4.86 -7.31
CA SER A 58 -0.69 6.29 -7.10
C SER A 58 -2.03 6.81 -7.65
N GLU A 59 -2.67 6.05 -8.53
CA GLU A 59 -4.03 6.34 -9.01
C GLU A 59 -5.08 6.28 -7.90
N PHE A 60 -4.76 5.63 -6.78
CA PHE A 60 -5.56 5.61 -5.57
C PHE A 60 -5.14 6.68 -4.54
N GLY A 61 -4.32 7.63 -4.96
CA GLY A 61 -3.87 8.75 -4.13
C GLY A 61 -2.80 8.35 -3.11
N SER A 62 -2.58 9.24 -2.15
CA SER A 62 -1.60 9.01 -1.08
C SER A 62 -2.09 7.89 -0.18
N SER A 63 -1.22 6.93 0.11
CA SER A 63 -1.51 5.92 1.12
C SER A 63 -1.56 6.56 2.50
N TRP A 64 -2.44 6.07 3.36
CA TRP A 64 -2.47 6.39 4.79
C TRP A 64 -2.82 7.83 5.11
N VAL A 65 -3.71 8.44 4.30
CA VAL A 65 -4.26 9.74 4.66
C VAL A 65 -5.13 9.61 5.91
N ASP A 66 -5.24 10.68 6.67
CA ASP A 66 -6.25 10.80 7.72
C ASP A 66 -7.61 10.96 7.04
N THR A 67 -8.49 9.96 7.16
CA THR A 67 -9.81 9.95 6.49
C THR A 67 -10.96 10.26 7.43
N ASP A 68 -10.74 10.18 8.74
CA ASP A 68 -11.73 10.44 9.77
C ASP A 68 -11.43 11.73 10.57
N ASP A 69 -10.44 12.50 10.11
CA ASP A 69 -9.96 13.77 10.67
C ASP A 69 -9.58 13.65 12.16
N ASN A 70 -9.04 12.49 12.55
CA ASN A 70 -8.68 12.18 13.94
C ASN A 70 -7.21 12.55 14.28
N GLY A 71 -6.44 13.03 13.29
CA GLY A 71 -5.02 13.38 13.38
C GLY A 71 -4.05 12.23 13.08
N CYS A 72 -4.55 11.00 12.90
CA CYS A 72 -3.76 9.81 12.60
C CYS A 72 -3.89 9.43 11.11
N GLY A 73 -2.81 8.90 10.54
CA GLY A 73 -2.89 8.31 9.21
C GLY A 73 -3.58 6.94 9.29
N THR A 74 -4.39 6.61 8.27
CA THR A 74 -5.16 5.35 8.22
C THR A 74 -4.35 4.09 8.58
N ARG A 75 -3.05 4.01 8.23
CA ARG A 75 -2.21 2.85 8.59
C ARG A 75 -2.22 2.61 10.10
N ASP A 76 -2.00 3.69 10.82
CA ASP A 76 -1.85 3.69 12.26
C ASP A 76 -3.19 3.45 12.94
N ASP A 77 -4.30 3.91 12.36
CA ASP A 77 -5.65 3.53 12.80
C ASP A 77 -5.91 2.03 12.68
N ILE A 78 -5.53 1.42 11.55
CA ILE A 78 -5.70 -0.03 11.36
C ILE A 78 -4.79 -0.82 12.30
N LEU A 79 -3.53 -0.39 12.48
CA LEU A 79 -2.63 -1.02 13.45
C LEU A 79 -3.17 -0.90 14.88
N LYS A 80 -3.68 0.27 15.27
CA LYS A 80 -4.29 0.49 16.58
C LYS A 80 -5.56 -0.35 16.78
N ARG A 81 -6.35 -0.54 15.72
CA ARG A 81 -7.58 -1.35 15.72
C ARG A 81 -7.28 -2.84 15.89
N ASP A 82 -6.28 -3.34 15.16
CA ASP A 82 -6.09 -4.78 14.97
C ASP A 82 -5.01 -5.39 15.89
N LEU A 83 -4.06 -4.59 16.38
CA LEU A 83 -3.00 -5.08 17.27
C LEU A 83 -3.43 -5.06 18.73
N LYS A 84 -2.87 -5.99 19.50
CA LYS A 84 -2.84 -5.99 20.96
C LYS A 84 -1.56 -5.34 21.48
N ASP A 85 -1.59 -4.90 22.74
CA ASP A 85 -0.45 -4.32 23.46
C ASP A 85 0.25 -3.19 22.70
N VAL A 86 -0.57 -2.33 22.07
CA VAL A 86 -0.10 -1.24 21.21
C VAL A 86 0.71 -0.23 22.02
N ARG A 87 1.91 0.08 21.53
CA ARG A 87 2.77 1.16 22.03
C ARG A 87 2.93 2.21 20.96
N PHE A 88 2.96 3.49 21.35
CA PHE A 88 3.06 4.63 20.44
C PHE A 88 4.43 5.31 20.59
N ARG A 89 4.96 5.89 19.51
CA ARG A 89 6.18 6.73 19.54
C ARG A 89 5.88 8.17 19.97
N ASP A 90 4.71 8.67 19.61
CA ASP A 90 4.24 10.04 19.83
C ASP A 90 3.14 10.11 20.90
N GLY A 91 2.90 9.00 21.59
CA GLY A 91 1.86 8.87 22.61
C GLY A 91 0.42 8.72 22.11
N HIS A 92 0.15 8.83 20.79
CA HIS A 92 -1.25 8.88 20.31
C HIS A 92 -1.52 8.18 18.96
N CYS A 93 -0.77 8.50 17.90
CA CYS A 93 -1.04 8.02 16.54
C CYS A 93 0.03 7.03 16.07
N LEU A 94 1.30 7.37 16.16
CA LEU A 94 2.37 6.61 15.53
C LEU A 94 2.68 5.31 16.29
N VAL A 95 2.03 4.21 15.90
CA VAL A 95 2.20 2.88 16.51
C VAL A 95 3.65 2.42 16.36
N ALA A 96 4.37 2.30 17.46
CA ALA A 96 5.75 1.81 17.54
C ALA A 96 5.81 0.28 17.45
N SER A 97 4.92 -0.40 18.18
CA SER A 97 4.88 -1.86 18.27
C SER A 97 3.51 -2.35 18.76
N GLY A 98 3.29 -3.65 18.61
CA GLY A 98 2.15 -4.39 19.12
C GLY A 98 2.22 -5.85 18.65
N THR A 99 1.23 -6.64 19.01
CA THR A 99 1.13 -8.05 18.59
C THR A 99 -0.17 -8.24 17.82
N LEU A 100 -0.08 -8.72 16.58
CA LEU A 100 -1.23 -9.21 15.86
C LEU A 100 -1.49 -10.62 16.36
N THR A 101 -2.45 -10.77 17.27
CA THR A 101 -2.86 -12.08 17.79
C THR A 101 -3.81 -12.74 16.80
N ASP A 102 -3.69 -14.05 16.61
CA ASP A 102 -4.56 -14.82 15.72
C ASP A 102 -4.66 -14.22 14.30
N ASP A 103 -3.51 -13.95 13.66
CA ASP A 103 -3.46 -13.34 12.32
C ASP A 103 -4.48 -14.00 11.38
N PRO A 104 -5.41 -13.24 10.78
CA PRO A 104 -6.51 -13.82 10.03
C PRO A 104 -6.03 -14.67 8.85
N TYR A 105 -4.84 -14.40 8.29
CA TYR A 105 -4.33 -15.13 7.13
C TYR A 105 -3.62 -16.44 7.48
N THR A 106 -2.91 -16.49 8.61
CA THR A 106 -2.05 -17.62 8.97
C THR A 106 -2.43 -18.30 10.28
N GLY A 107 -3.29 -17.70 11.10
CA GLY A 107 -3.70 -18.18 12.41
C GLY A 107 -2.60 -18.11 13.46
N ARG A 108 -1.55 -17.31 13.24
CA ARG A 108 -0.37 -17.21 14.10
C ARG A 108 -0.26 -15.83 14.72
N ASP A 109 0.39 -15.76 15.87
CA ASP A 109 0.76 -14.48 16.45
C ASP A 109 1.95 -13.85 15.69
N VAL A 110 1.79 -12.59 15.30
CA VAL A 110 2.81 -11.86 14.54
C VAL A 110 3.13 -10.55 15.24
N ARG A 111 4.38 -10.39 15.66
CA ARG A 111 4.84 -9.15 16.29
C ARG A 111 5.00 -8.05 15.24
N PHE A 112 4.36 -6.91 15.49
CA PHE A 112 4.60 -5.67 14.78
C PHE A 112 5.66 -4.86 15.53
N VAL A 113 6.72 -4.47 14.81
CA VAL A 113 7.67 -3.45 15.25
C VAL A 113 7.91 -2.52 14.08
N ARG A 114 7.65 -1.23 14.26
CA ARG A 114 7.84 -0.22 13.22
C ARG A 114 9.32 -0.20 12.79
N GLY A 115 9.55 -0.33 11.48
CA GLY A 115 10.89 -0.45 10.88
C GLY A 115 11.37 -1.90 10.66
N HIS A 116 10.76 -2.88 11.33
CA HIS A 116 11.06 -4.32 11.20
C HIS A 116 9.78 -5.14 11.03
N SER A 117 8.86 -4.64 10.21
CA SER A 117 7.49 -5.15 10.21
C SER A 117 7.38 -6.56 9.62
N LYS A 118 6.78 -7.47 10.39
CA LYS A 118 6.20 -8.73 9.89
C LYS A 118 4.70 -8.61 9.62
N VAL A 119 4.11 -7.44 9.87
CA VAL A 119 2.69 -7.15 9.65
C VAL A 119 2.55 -6.11 8.52
N ASP A 120 1.76 -6.44 7.50
CA ASP A 120 1.34 -5.49 6.48
C ASP A 120 -0.12 -5.10 6.72
N ILE A 121 -0.52 -3.94 6.22
CA ILE A 121 -1.94 -3.62 6.11
C ILE A 121 -2.36 -4.01 4.69
N ASP A 122 -3.22 -5.02 4.59
CA ASP A 122 -3.73 -5.50 3.31
C ASP A 122 -4.99 -4.76 2.89
N HIS A 123 -5.12 -4.58 1.57
CA HIS A 123 -6.37 -4.30 0.91
C HIS A 123 -7.07 -5.62 0.61
N VAL A 124 -8.10 -5.97 1.40
CA VAL A 124 -8.83 -7.27 1.27
C VAL A 124 -9.30 -7.51 -0.16
N VAL A 125 -9.74 -6.44 -0.84
CA VAL A 125 -9.79 -6.35 -2.30
C VAL A 125 -8.63 -5.49 -2.78
N ALA A 126 -7.65 -6.12 -3.43
CA ALA A 126 -6.43 -5.44 -3.88
C ALA A 126 -6.73 -4.30 -4.86
N LEU A 127 -5.96 -3.21 -4.77
CA LEU A 127 -6.15 -2.02 -5.64
C LEU A 127 -6.05 -2.37 -7.14
N SER A 128 -5.13 -3.24 -7.51
CA SER A 128 -4.96 -3.75 -8.89
C SER A 128 -6.14 -4.60 -9.35
N ASP A 129 -6.74 -5.39 -8.45
CA ASP A 129 -7.94 -6.18 -8.75
C ASP A 129 -9.14 -5.25 -8.95
N ALA A 130 -9.30 -4.27 -8.05
CA ALA A 130 -10.35 -3.26 -8.14
C ALA A 130 -10.26 -2.45 -9.45
N TRP A 131 -9.06 -2.05 -9.89
CA TRP A 131 -8.85 -1.35 -11.16
C TRP A 131 -9.46 -2.11 -12.34
N GLN A 132 -9.10 -3.38 -12.47
CA GLN A 132 -9.56 -4.28 -13.53
C GLN A 132 -11.05 -4.66 -13.38
N LYS A 133 -11.67 -4.31 -12.25
CA LYS A 133 -13.06 -4.66 -11.90
C LYS A 133 -13.96 -3.46 -11.61
N GLY A 134 -13.55 -2.28 -12.06
CA GLY A 134 -14.40 -1.08 -12.13
C GLY A 134 -13.77 0.20 -11.62
N ALA A 135 -12.72 0.12 -10.80
CA ALA A 135 -12.13 1.30 -10.19
C ALA A 135 -11.43 2.21 -11.20
N GLN A 136 -11.04 1.72 -12.38
CA GLN A 136 -10.50 2.56 -13.46
C GLN A 136 -11.48 3.62 -13.96
N LYS A 137 -12.79 3.45 -13.72
CA LYS A 137 -13.85 4.39 -14.11
C LYS A 137 -14.20 5.38 -13.01
N TRP A 138 -13.65 5.21 -11.82
CA TRP A 138 -13.94 6.10 -10.70
C TRP A 138 -13.14 7.40 -10.82
N ASP A 139 -13.72 8.47 -10.29
CA ASP A 139 -12.94 9.65 -9.99
C ASP A 139 -11.84 9.33 -8.96
N ARG A 140 -10.95 10.31 -8.77
CA ARG A 140 -9.79 10.15 -7.89
C ARG A 140 -10.20 10.03 -6.42
N ASP A 141 -11.26 10.72 -6.01
CA ASP A 141 -11.67 10.80 -4.61
C ASP A 141 -12.26 9.47 -4.14
N LYS A 142 -13.08 8.82 -4.97
CA LYS A 142 -13.61 7.48 -4.70
C LYS A 142 -12.49 6.42 -4.67
N ARG A 143 -11.46 6.56 -5.51
CA ARG A 143 -10.27 5.68 -5.44
C ARG A 143 -9.48 5.91 -4.15
N LEU A 144 -9.30 7.17 -3.73
CA LEU A 144 -8.65 7.51 -2.48
C LEU A 144 -9.41 6.94 -1.27
N GLU A 145 -10.74 7.09 -1.28
CA GLU A 145 -11.62 6.52 -0.27
C GLU A 145 -11.48 4.99 -0.22
N PHE A 146 -11.59 4.30 -1.34
CA PHE A 146 -11.43 2.84 -1.42
C PHE A 146 -10.09 2.34 -0.86
N ALA A 147 -9.03 3.10 -1.06
CA ALA A 147 -7.69 2.73 -0.60
C ALA A 147 -7.46 3.00 0.90
N ASN A 148 -8.30 3.81 1.54
CA ASN A 148 -8.17 4.18 2.95
C ASN A 148 -9.37 3.76 3.81
N ASP A 149 -10.43 3.18 3.23
CA ASP A 149 -11.59 2.70 3.98
C ASP A 149 -11.20 1.51 4.88
N PRO A 150 -11.40 1.60 6.21
CA PRO A 150 -11.21 0.48 7.12
C PRO A 150 -12.01 -0.78 6.77
N LEU A 151 -13.09 -0.68 6.00
CA LEU A 151 -13.80 -1.82 5.42
C LEU A 151 -12.95 -2.56 4.39
N ASN A 152 -11.99 -1.93 3.71
CA ASN A 152 -11.10 -2.63 2.79
C ASN A 152 -9.73 -2.95 3.42
N LEU A 153 -9.46 -2.53 4.66
CA LEU A 153 -8.14 -2.63 5.27
C LEU A 153 -8.11 -3.54 6.50
N ILE A 154 -7.10 -4.40 6.58
CA ILE A 154 -6.83 -5.26 7.74
C ILE A 154 -5.32 -5.44 7.97
N ALA A 155 -4.89 -5.53 9.23
CA ALA A 155 -3.53 -5.92 9.57
C ALA A 155 -3.36 -7.45 9.44
N VAL A 156 -2.32 -7.89 8.73
CA VAL A 156 -2.07 -9.31 8.42
C VAL A 156 -0.58 -9.65 8.38
N ASP A 157 -0.25 -10.94 8.45
CA ASP A 157 1.10 -11.44 8.16
C ASP A 157 1.57 -10.96 6.78
N ALA A 158 2.73 -10.30 6.77
CA ALA A 158 3.29 -9.65 5.60
C ALA A 158 3.68 -10.65 4.51
N SER A 159 4.09 -11.87 4.88
CA SER A 159 4.45 -12.90 3.90
C SER A 159 3.20 -13.47 3.21
N ALA A 160 2.12 -13.71 3.96
CA ALA A 160 0.85 -14.16 3.42
C ALA A 160 0.22 -13.11 2.50
N ASN A 161 0.24 -11.83 2.90
CA ASN A 161 -0.24 -10.74 2.05
C ASN A 161 0.53 -10.64 0.73
N ARG A 162 1.87 -10.71 0.79
CA ARG A 162 2.68 -10.67 -0.44
C ARG A 162 2.44 -11.88 -1.36
N ARG A 163 2.11 -13.05 -0.80
CA ARG A 163 1.67 -14.22 -1.59
C ARG A 163 0.29 -14.00 -2.24
N LYS A 164 -0.64 -13.33 -1.54
CA LYS A 164 -1.94 -12.94 -2.10
C LYS A 164 -1.78 -12.05 -3.32
N GLY A 165 -0.91 -11.04 -3.25
CA GLY A 165 -0.67 -10.10 -4.36
C GLY A 165 -1.96 -9.40 -4.79
N ASP A 166 -2.29 -9.45 -6.09
CA ASP A 166 -3.56 -8.97 -6.65
C ASP A 166 -4.57 -10.08 -6.94
N GLY A 167 -4.40 -11.26 -6.32
CA GLY A 167 -5.31 -12.38 -6.42
C GLY A 167 -6.69 -12.08 -5.85
N ASP A 168 -7.73 -12.52 -6.56
CA ASP A 168 -9.10 -12.54 -6.06
C ASP A 168 -9.43 -13.87 -5.36
N ALA A 169 -10.67 -14.05 -4.92
CA ALA A 169 -11.11 -15.29 -4.25
C ALA A 169 -10.96 -16.57 -5.08
N ALA A 170 -10.83 -16.49 -6.40
CA ALA A 170 -10.55 -17.66 -7.25
C ALA A 170 -9.06 -17.97 -7.33
N THR A 171 -8.19 -16.96 -7.27
CA THR A 171 -6.74 -17.14 -7.36
C THR A 171 -6.09 -17.45 -6.01
N TRP A 172 -6.61 -16.88 -4.92
CA TRP A 172 -6.00 -17.01 -3.61
C TRP A 172 -7.02 -16.99 -2.46
N LEU A 173 -6.84 -17.90 -1.51
CA LEU A 173 -7.55 -17.91 -0.23
C LEU A 173 -6.52 -18.01 0.91
N PRO A 174 -6.81 -17.42 2.08
CA PRO A 174 -5.97 -17.56 3.26
C PRO A 174 -5.58 -19.01 3.59
N PRO A 175 -4.30 -19.27 3.94
CA PRO A 175 -3.87 -20.55 4.49
C PRO A 175 -4.68 -20.96 5.73
N ASN A 176 -5.04 -20.00 6.59
CA ASN A 176 -5.97 -20.21 7.69
C ASN A 176 -7.38 -20.52 7.15
N LYS A 177 -7.75 -21.81 7.14
CA LYS A 177 -9.03 -22.27 6.59
C LYS A 177 -10.24 -21.73 7.37
N ALA A 178 -10.11 -21.58 8.69
CA ALA A 178 -11.19 -21.09 9.55
C ALA A 178 -11.62 -19.66 9.18
N TYR A 179 -10.70 -18.84 8.66
CA TYR A 179 -10.97 -17.45 8.28
C TYR A 179 -11.53 -17.29 6.85
N ARG A 180 -11.58 -18.34 6.03
CA ARG A 180 -11.94 -18.19 4.60
C ARG A 180 -13.35 -17.66 4.37
N CYS A 181 -14.30 -18.05 5.20
CA CYS A 181 -15.67 -17.52 5.18
C CYS A 181 -15.69 -16.00 5.41
N ASP A 182 -14.87 -15.52 6.34
CA ASP A 182 -14.80 -14.12 6.72
C ASP A 182 -14.15 -13.32 5.62
N TYR A 183 -13.00 -13.81 5.14
CA TYR A 183 -12.29 -13.23 4.02
C TYR A 183 -13.20 -13.02 2.80
N VAL A 184 -13.95 -14.05 2.41
CA VAL A 184 -14.86 -13.97 1.26
C VAL A 184 -16.06 -13.06 1.56
N ALA A 185 -16.68 -13.16 2.75
CA ALA A 185 -17.76 -12.26 3.13
C ALA A 185 -17.33 -10.79 3.15
N HIS A 186 -16.08 -10.53 3.53
CA HIS A 186 -15.45 -9.22 3.55
C HIS A 186 -15.20 -8.68 2.14
N GLN A 187 -14.68 -9.50 1.23
CA GLN A 187 -14.56 -9.13 -0.19
C GLN A 187 -15.92 -8.80 -0.81
N VAL A 188 -16.96 -9.59 -0.50
CA VAL A 188 -18.33 -9.33 -0.98
C VAL A 188 -18.85 -7.98 -0.46
N ALA A 189 -18.61 -7.68 0.82
CA ALA A 189 -18.99 -6.40 1.42
C ALA A 189 -18.32 -5.21 0.71
N VAL A 190 -17.00 -5.29 0.51
CA VAL A 190 -16.22 -4.25 -0.18
C VAL A 190 -16.69 -4.09 -1.63
N LYS A 191 -16.81 -5.19 -2.38
CA LYS A 191 -17.21 -5.13 -3.80
C LYS A 191 -18.62 -4.57 -3.97
N LYS A 192 -19.54 -4.93 -3.07
CA LYS A 192 -20.88 -4.37 -3.05
C LYS A 192 -20.88 -2.88 -2.70
N ALA A 193 -20.17 -2.47 -1.65
CA ALA A 193 -20.09 -1.07 -1.22
C ALA A 193 -19.57 -0.15 -2.32
N TYR A 194 -18.60 -0.62 -3.11
CA TYR A 194 -17.95 0.20 -4.14
C TYR A 194 -18.48 -0.02 -5.56
N GLY A 195 -19.36 -1.00 -5.77
CA GLY A 195 -19.90 -1.35 -7.09
C GLY A 195 -18.86 -2.01 -8.01
N LEU A 196 -17.93 -2.78 -7.45
CA LEU A 196 -16.98 -3.58 -8.22
C LEU A 196 -17.66 -4.86 -8.74
N TRP A 197 -17.38 -5.23 -9.99
CA TRP A 197 -17.85 -6.52 -10.52
C TRP A 197 -16.89 -7.65 -10.14
N VAL A 198 -17.32 -8.88 -10.39
CA VAL A 198 -16.53 -10.11 -10.20
C VAL A 198 -16.40 -10.86 -11.53
N THR A 199 -15.37 -11.70 -11.66
CA THR A 199 -15.33 -12.67 -12.75
C THR A 199 -16.27 -13.85 -12.49
N GLY A 200 -16.61 -14.62 -13.52
CA GLY A 200 -17.36 -15.86 -13.33
C GLY A 200 -16.66 -16.83 -12.37
N ALA A 201 -15.35 -17.03 -12.57
CA ALA A 201 -14.52 -17.87 -11.70
C ALA A 201 -14.50 -17.39 -10.24
N GLU A 202 -14.37 -16.08 -10.04
CA GLU A 202 -14.42 -15.47 -8.71
C GLU A 202 -15.79 -15.65 -8.05
N LYS A 203 -16.89 -15.39 -8.76
CA LYS A 203 -18.25 -15.61 -8.22
C LYS A 203 -18.46 -17.06 -7.81
N SER A 204 -18.03 -18.02 -8.63
CA SER A 204 -18.10 -19.45 -8.31
C SER A 204 -17.25 -19.79 -7.08
N ALA A 205 -16.05 -19.23 -6.94
CA ALA A 205 -15.22 -19.44 -5.76
C ALA A 205 -15.86 -18.83 -4.50
N MET A 206 -16.42 -17.63 -4.58
CA MET A 206 -17.12 -16.98 -3.47
C MET A 206 -18.33 -17.80 -3.02
N THR A 207 -19.17 -18.24 -3.97
CA THR A 207 -20.33 -19.10 -3.69
C THR A 207 -19.91 -20.42 -3.04
N ARG A 208 -18.86 -21.08 -3.55
CA ARG A 208 -18.37 -22.35 -2.99
C ARG A 208 -17.88 -22.19 -1.54
N VAL A 209 -17.08 -21.16 -1.25
CA VAL A 209 -16.60 -20.91 0.11
C VAL A 209 -17.76 -20.58 1.05
N LEU A 210 -18.65 -19.67 0.63
CA LEU A 210 -19.78 -19.24 1.46
C LEU A 210 -20.88 -20.29 1.59
N GLY A 211 -20.96 -21.26 0.67
CA GLY A 211 -21.82 -22.43 0.81
C GLY A 211 -21.49 -23.29 2.04
N GLY A 212 -20.22 -23.30 2.47
CA GLY A 212 -19.79 -23.92 3.74
C GLY A 212 -20.18 -23.12 4.99
N CYS A 213 -20.67 -21.88 4.84
CA CYS A 213 -21.04 -20.98 5.92
C CYS A 213 -22.23 -20.08 5.51
N PRO A 214 -23.41 -20.66 5.21
CA PRO A 214 -24.53 -19.97 4.55
C PRO A 214 -25.20 -18.89 5.40
N THR A 215 -24.93 -18.87 6.70
CA THR A 215 -25.42 -17.86 7.66
C THR A 215 -24.42 -16.73 7.90
N ARG A 216 -23.21 -16.78 7.31
CA ARG A 216 -22.18 -15.75 7.54
C ARG A 216 -22.65 -14.41 7.00
N SER A 217 -22.66 -13.38 7.84
CA SER A 217 -23.00 -12.00 7.46
C SER A 217 -21.79 -11.27 6.87
N CYS A 218 -22.02 -10.32 5.97
CA CYS A 218 -21.00 -9.34 5.59
C CYS A 218 -20.61 -8.45 6.79
N PRO A 219 -19.33 -8.08 6.95
CA PRO A 219 -18.95 -7.04 7.89
C PRO A 219 -19.63 -5.71 7.51
N ARG A 220 -20.08 -4.97 8.53
CA ARG A 220 -20.60 -3.62 8.33
C ARG A 220 -19.44 -2.63 8.27
N ALA A 221 -19.49 -1.64 7.39
CA ALA A 221 -18.70 -0.43 7.60
C ALA A 221 -19.16 0.22 8.91
N ARG A 222 -18.22 0.70 9.72
CA ARG A 222 -18.58 1.55 10.85
C ARG A 222 -18.94 2.91 10.29
N ALA A 223 -20.04 3.49 10.77
CA ALA A 223 -20.32 4.90 10.56
C ALA A 223 -19.17 5.70 11.20
N GLY A 224 -18.36 6.38 10.39
CA GLY A 224 -17.51 7.46 10.87
C GLY A 224 -18.36 8.43 11.67
N GLY A 225 -17.82 8.91 12.80
CA GLY A 225 -18.55 9.70 13.79
C GLY A 225 -19.38 10.81 13.13
N SER A 226 -20.67 10.86 13.48
CA SER A 226 -21.54 11.98 13.18
C SER A 226 -20.84 13.26 13.64
N SER A 227 -20.44 14.09 12.69
CA SER A 227 -20.15 15.50 12.91
C SER A 227 -21.33 16.09 13.68
N ARG A 228 -21.14 16.29 14.99
CA ARG A 228 -21.99 17.22 15.73
C ARG A 228 -21.77 18.59 15.09
N ARG A 229 -22.79 19.02 14.38
CA ARG A 229 -23.01 20.35 13.83
C ARG A 229 -22.56 21.40 14.86
N PRO A 230 -21.56 22.25 14.59
CA PRO A 230 -21.28 23.39 15.45
C PRO A 230 -22.47 24.34 15.35
N THR A 231 -23.17 24.52 16.46
CA THR A 231 -24.07 25.67 16.65
C THR A 231 -23.25 26.94 16.51
N ALA A 232 -23.67 27.83 15.61
CA ALA A 232 -23.08 29.14 15.45
C ALA A 232 -23.26 29.93 16.75
N VAL A 233 -22.15 30.25 17.43
CA VAL A 233 -22.11 31.29 18.46
C VAL A 233 -21.87 32.61 17.72
N THR A 234 -22.90 33.44 17.69
CA THR A 234 -22.80 34.87 17.41
C THR A 234 -22.08 35.54 18.57
N GLY A 235 -20.86 36.03 18.32
CA GLY A 235 -20.12 36.87 19.26
C GLY A 235 -19.42 37.99 18.49
N SER A 236 -20.01 39.17 18.50
CA SER A 236 -19.40 40.42 18.05
C SER A 236 -18.31 40.83 19.05
N GLY A 237 -17.11 41.11 18.56
CA GLY A 237 -16.04 41.68 19.38
C GLY A 237 -14.84 42.07 18.52
N ARG A 238 -14.78 43.35 18.14
CA ARG A 238 -13.63 43.98 17.48
C ARG A 238 -12.60 44.38 18.54
N PRO A 239 -11.30 44.28 18.25
CA PRO A 239 -10.39 45.33 18.71
C PRO A 239 -9.56 45.93 17.57
N THR A 240 -9.18 47.18 17.84
CA THR A 240 -8.59 48.21 16.99
C THR A 240 -7.13 47.99 16.62
N ALA A 241 -6.76 48.49 15.44
CA ALA A 241 -5.41 48.53 14.89
C ALA A 241 -4.54 49.63 15.51
N GLY A 242 -3.22 49.41 15.50
CA GLY A 242 -2.18 50.41 15.76
C GLY A 242 -1.05 50.34 14.72
N ARG A 243 -1.08 51.31 13.79
CA ARG A 243 -0.03 52.00 12.98
C ARG A 243 1.19 51.25 12.36
N GLU A 244 1.18 51.31 11.02
CA GLU A 244 2.20 51.57 9.95
C GLU A 244 3.49 52.36 10.29
N PRO A 245 4.53 52.45 9.40
CA PRO A 245 4.50 52.62 7.92
C PRO A 245 5.39 51.65 7.10
N GLU A 246 5.06 51.23 5.87
CA GLU A 246 4.85 51.91 4.56
C GLU A 246 6.17 52.06 3.77
N ALA A 247 6.29 51.29 2.67
CA ALA A 247 7.05 51.66 1.47
C ALA A 247 6.67 50.75 0.28
N ASP A 248 5.99 51.42 -0.65
CA ASP A 248 5.98 51.26 -2.10
C ASP A 248 5.17 50.17 -2.82
N GLN A 249 4.35 50.73 -3.70
CA GLN A 249 3.22 50.21 -4.43
C GLN A 249 3.54 50.35 -5.91
N GLU A 250 3.43 49.28 -6.68
CA GLU A 250 3.05 49.38 -8.09
C GLU A 250 1.91 48.43 -8.43
N ARG A 251 1.03 48.98 -9.25
CA ARG A 251 -0.36 48.60 -9.56
C ARG A 251 -0.43 47.39 -10.49
N GLY A 252 -1.52 46.63 -10.37
CA GLY A 252 -1.91 45.62 -11.36
C GLY A 252 -3.15 44.81 -10.99
N GLU A 253 -4.29 45.49 -10.87
CA GLU A 253 -5.66 45.03 -11.16
C GLU A 253 -6.20 43.70 -10.58
N SER A 254 -7.05 43.91 -9.57
CA SER A 254 -8.27 43.16 -9.21
C SER A 254 -8.87 42.24 -10.29
N LEU A 255 -8.92 40.94 -9.99
CA LEU A 255 -10.13 40.14 -10.15
C LEU A 255 -10.28 39.16 -8.98
N SER A 256 -11.05 39.59 -7.98
CA SER A 256 -11.59 38.74 -6.92
C SER A 256 -12.48 37.64 -7.51
N LYS A 257 -11.94 36.42 -7.68
CA LYS A 257 -12.76 35.21 -7.83
C LYS A 257 -12.78 34.45 -6.52
N GLN A 258 -13.84 34.69 -5.75
CA GLN A 258 -14.25 33.88 -4.61
C GLN A 258 -14.24 32.40 -5.02
N TRP A 259 -13.33 31.62 -4.44
CA TRP A 259 -13.27 30.19 -4.66
C TRP A 259 -14.29 29.48 -3.75
N PRO A 260 -15.11 28.56 -4.28
CA PRO A 260 -16.09 27.86 -3.48
C PRO A 260 -15.40 26.96 -2.44
N ARG A 261 -15.99 26.90 -1.24
CA ARG A 261 -15.58 26.01 -0.15
C ARG A 261 -15.53 24.54 -0.64
N PRO A 262 -14.61 23.70 -0.13
CA PRO A 262 -14.57 22.29 -0.49
C PRO A 262 -15.92 21.63 -0.18
N ARG A 263 -16.48 20.93 -1.17
CA ARG A 263 -17.65 20.08 -0.95
C ARG A 263 -17.22 18.94 -0.01
N ARG A 264 -18.05 18.66 0.99
CA ARG A 264 -17.94 17.49 1.86
C ARG A 264 -17.75 16.24 1.00
N LEU A 265 -16.74 15.43 1.34
CA LEU A 265 -16.61 14.07 0.83
C LEU A 265 -17.97 13.37 1.02
N HIS A 266 -18.49 12.78 -0.05
CA HIS A 266 -19.71 12.00 0.01
C HIS A 266 -19.48 10.87 1.01
N THR A 267 -20.21 10.89 2.11
CA THR A 267 -20.28 9.76 3.02
C THR A 267 -20.89 8.60 2.25
N ILE A 268 -20.23 7.43 2.21
CA ILE A 268 -20.87 6.21 1.70
C ILE A 268 -22.20 6.07 2.42
N ASP A 269 -23.30 5.98 1.66
CA ASP A 269 -24.61 5.70 2.23
C ASP A 269 -24.52 4.32 2.89
N GLN A 270 -24.38 4.32 4.22
CA GLN A 270 -24.27 3.12 5.05
C GLN A 270 -25.46 2.18 4.84
N ARG A 271 -26.59 2.66 4.28
CA ARG A 271 -27.72 1.82 3.88
C ARG A 271 -27.37 0.85 2.74
N GLN A 272 -26.39 1.16 1.88
CA GLN A 272 -25.94 0.28 0.80
C GLN A 272 -24.98 -0.84 1.24
N ILE A 273 -24.31 -0.67 2.39
CA ILE A 273 -23.33 -1.65 2.91
C ILE A 273 -24.03 -2.75 3.72
N VAL A 274 -25.19 -2.46 4.30
CA VAL A 274 -25.97 -3.49 4.99
C VAL A 274 -26.57 -4.43 3.93
N CYS A 275 -26.25 -5.71 4.03
CA CYS A 275 -27.03 -6.77 3.39
C CYS A 275 -28.39 -6.91 4.09
N ARG A 276 -29.20 -5.86 4.11
CA ARG A 276 -30.60 -5.94 4.52
C ARG A 276 -31.45 -6.00 3.26
N ALA A 277 -32.30 -7.02 3.18
CA ALA A 277 -33.48 -6.95 2.34
C ALA A 277 -34.33 -5.77 2.84
N ALA A 278 -34.86 -4.96 1.92
CA ALA A 278 -35.94 -4.04 2.24
C ALA A 278 -37.08 -4.85 2.87
N ARG A 279 -37.44 -4.55 4.13
CA ARG A 279 -38.65 -5.07 4.75
C ARG A 279 -39.47 -3.91 5.26
N SER A 280 -40.70 -3.89 4.78
CA SER A 280 -41.84 -3.08 5.20
C SER A 280 -42.44 -3.64 6.50
N LEU A 281 -42.96 -2.72 7.34
CA LEU A 281 -43.98 -2.89 8.40
C LEU A 281 -43.53 -3.40 9.80
N PRO A 282 -44.39 -3.30 10.85
CA PRO A 282 -44.45 -2.19 11.80
C PRO A 282 -44.17 -2.65 13.25
N GLY A 283 -44.38 -1.74 14.21
CA GLY A 283 -43.86 -1.76 15.58
C GLY A 283 -44.23 -2.96 16.48
N GLY A 284 -43.42 -3.13 17.54
CA GLY A 284 -43.63 -4.12 18.58
C GLY A 284 -42.59 -3.99 19.71
N SER A 285 -43.11 -3.59 20.86
CA SER A 285 -42.57 -3.35 22.21
C SER A 285 -41.22 -3.93 22.69
N MET A 286 -40.57 -3.13 23.54
CA MET A 286 -39.38 -3.42 24.34
C MET A 286 -39.67 -4.41 25.48
N ILE A 287 -38.79 -5.40 25.70
CA ILE A 287 -38.62 -6.05 27.01
C ILE A 287 -37.12 -6.10 27.33
N ARG A 288 -36.73 -5.34 28.36
CA ARG A 288 -35.41 -5.41 29.02
C ARG A 288 -35.36 -6.64 29.91
N ARG A 289 -34.28 -7.41 29.84
CA ARG A 289 -33.82 -8.22 30.98
C ARG A 289 -32.34 -7.93 31.23
N ARG A 290 -32.07 -7.50 32.47
CA ARG A 290 -30.74 -7.34 33.07
C ARG A 290 -30.35 -8.68 33.69
N THR A 291 -29.16 -9.18 33.40
CA THR A 291 -28.50 -10.19 34.24
C THR A 291 -27.02 -9.85 34.33
N ALA A 292 -26.58 -9.66 35.57
CA ALA A 292 -25.21 -9.38 35.97
C ALA A 292 -24.33 -10.62 35.78
N LEU A 293 -23.05 -10.41 35.49
CA LEU A 293 -22.02 -11.43 35.57
C LEU A 293 -20.85 -10.89 36.39
N SER A 294 -20.53 -11.66 37.41
CA SER A 294 -19.52 -11.53 38.44
C SER A 294 -18.09 -11.54 37.90
N VAL A 295 -17.25 -10.73 38.52
CA VAL A 295 -15.81 -10.61 38.29
C VAL A 295 -15.09 -11.65 39.15
N SER A 296 -14.27 -12.51 38.54
CA SER A 296 -13.24 -13.28 39.24
C SER A 296 -11.87 -12.96 38.65
N ALA A 297 -10.95 -12.64 39.55
CA ALA A 297 -9.60 -12.16 39.30
C ALA A 297 -8.55 -13.28 39.38
N ALA A 298 -7.33 -12.91 38.96
CA ALA A 298 -6.01 -13.56 39.15
C ALA A 298 -5.74 -14.82 38.29
N SER A 299 -4.60 -14.93 37.59
CA SER A 299 -3.26 -14.90 38.20
C SER A 299 -2.16 -14.52 37.20
N ALA A 300 -1.13 -13.84 37.72
CA ALA A 300 0.10 -13.47 37.02
C ALA A 300 1.13 -14.60 37.07
N LEU A 301 1.79 -14.88 35.94
CA LEU A 301 3.00 -15.70 35.86
C LEU A 301 4.09 -14.91 35.14
N LEU A 302 5.10 -14.51 35.91
CA LEU A 302 6.35 -13.93 35.45
C LEU A 302 7.26 -15.05 34.94
N LEU A 303 7.61 -15.02 33.66
CA LEU A 303 8.74 -15.80 33.13
C LEU A 303 9.76 -14.85 32.52
N SER A 304 10.92 -14.81 33.17
CA SER A 304 12.16 -14.15 32.81
C SER A 304 12.66 -14.56 31.43
N ALA A 305 12.95 -13.58 30.57
CA ALA A 305 13.67 -13.78 29.32
C ALA A 305 15.18 -13.47 29.52
N PRO A 306 16.11 -14.28 28.98
CA PRO A 306 17.50 -13.91 28.94
C PRO A 306 17.72 -12.86 27.84
N LEU A 307 18.26 -11.71 28.23
CA LEU A 307 18.78 -10.68 27.32
C LEU A 307 20.12 -11.16 26.76
N ILE A 308 20.22 -11.35 25.45
CA ILE A 308 21.50 -11.44 24.74
C ILE A 308 21.69 -10.18 23.89
N THR A 309 22.47 -9.25 24.41
CA THR A 309 23.34 -8.32 23.67
C THR A 309 24.64 -9.08 23.32
N ALA A 310 25.42 -8.90 22.25
CA ALA A 310 25.47 -7.99 21.11
C ALA A 310 26.58 -8.49 20.13
N CYS A 311 26.81 -7.74 19.06
CA CYS A 311 28.04 -7.64 18.26
C CYS A 311 28.33 -8.72 17.19
N GLY A 312 28.11 -8.33 15.93
CA GLY A 312 28.71 -8.94 14.75
C GLY A 312 28.40 -8.14 13.49
N ASP A 313 29.44 -7.74 12.75
CA ASP A 313 29.38 -7.13 11.41
C ASP A 313 28.93 -8.12 10.32
N ALA A 314 27.99 -9.01 10.66
CA ALA A 314 27.48 -10.02 9.76
C ALA A 314 26.49 -9.42 8.75
N PRO A 315 26.60 -9.76 7.45
CA PRO A 315 25.62 -9.39 6.44
C PRO A 315 24.22 -9.83 6.87
N ARG A 316 23.33 -8.87 7.13
CA ARG A 316 21.95 -9.16 7.54
C ARG A 316 21.14 -9.62 6.33
N PRO A 317 20.63 -10.86 6.27
CA PRO A 317 19.93 -11.38 5.11
C PRO A 317 18.76 -10.47 4.69
N GLY A 318 18.74 -10.09 3.41
CA GLY A 318 17.65 -9.33 2.81
C GLY A 318 17.69 -7.80 2.96
N ALA A 319 18.75 -7.21 3.52
CA ALA A 319 18.98 -5.75 3.48
C ALA A 319 19.93 -5.36 2.33
N ALA A 320 19.55 -4.35 1.55
CA ALA A 320 20.39 -3.66 0.59
C ALA A 320 21.17 -2.51 1.25
N ALA A 321 20.56 -1.82 2.22
CA ALA A 321 21.23 -0.88 3.11
C ALA A 321 20.53 -0.82 4.47
N VAL A 322 21.26 -0.45 5.52
CA VAL A 322 20.76 -0.18 6.87
C VAL A 322 21.10 1.27 7.19
N LEU A 323 20.15 1.98 7.82
CA LEU A 323 20.33 3.36 8.27
C LEU A 323 19.70 3.49 9.66
N ASP A 324 20.14 4.43 10.48
CA ASP A 324 19.51 4.72 11.76
C ASP A 324 18.05 5.14 11.54
N GLY A 325 17.12 4.36 12.11
CA GLY A 325 15.68 4.48 11.84
C GLY A 325 15.09 3.54 10.77
N GLY A 326 15.85 2.65 10.13
CA GLY A 326 15.28 1.61 9.26
C GLY A 326 16.25 0.84 8.35
N ARG A 327 15.71 0.16 7.34
CA ARG A 327 16.51 -0.52 6.31
C ARG A 327 15.90 -0.33 4.93
N ILE A 328 16.72 -0.42 3.89
CA ILE A 328 16.29 -0.66 2.52
C ILE A 328 16.44 -2.14 2.30
N THR A 329 15.35 -2.84 2.02
CA THR A 329 15.40 -4.28 1.74
C THR A 329 15.83 -4.54 0.31
N VAL A 330 16.39 -5.73 0.07
CA VAL A 330 16.69 -6.22 -1.27
C VAL A 330 15.42 -6.29 -2.12
N SER A 331 14.28 -6.67 -1.54
CA SER A 331 13.00 -6.74 -2.23
C SER A 331 12.45 -5.37 -2.62
N GLU A 332 12.60 -4.34 -1.77
CA GLU A 332 12.23 -2.96 -2.12
C GLU A 332 13.09 -2.44 -3.26
N LEU A 333 14.41 -2.69 -3.19
CA LEU A 333 15.33 -2.32 -4.25
C LEU A 333 14.98 -3.01 -5.58
N GLN A 334 14.74 -4.33 -5.55
CA GLN A 334 14.34 -5.09 -6.72
C GLN A 334 12.99 -4.64 -7.29
N ALA A 335 12.04 -4.25 -6.44
CA ALA A 335 10.75 -3.72 -6.89
C ALA A 335 10.93 -2.40 -7.65
N GLN A 336 11.77 -1.48 -7.16
CA GLN A 336 12.06 -0.23 -7.86
C GLN A 336 12.81 -0.47 -9.18
N VAL A 337 13.83 -1.33 -9.18
CA VAL A 337 14.56 -1.70 -10.40
C VAL A 337 13.61 -2.32 -11.44
N LYS A 338 12.71 -3.21 -11.00
CA LYS A 338 11.70 -3.83 -11.87
C LYS A 338 10.77 -2.77 -12.47
N ALA A 339 10.29 -1.82 -11.68
CA ALA A 339 9.43 -0.74 -12.18
C ALA A 339 10.13 0.10 -13.26
N VAL A 340 11.42 0.40 -13.08
CA VAL A 340 12.22 1.12 -14.08
C VAL A 340 12.40 0.28 -15.34
N ARG A 341 12.75 -1.01 -15.20
CA ARG A 341 12.91 -1.91 -16.35
C ARG A 341 11.62 -2.10 -17.14
N GLN A 342 10.48 -2.20 -16.45
CA GLN A 342 9.16 -2.29 -17.10
C GLN A 342 8.82 -1.01 -17.87
N ALA A 343 9.09 0.15 -17.27
CA ALA A 343 8.89 1.44 -17.94
C ALA A 343 9.84 1.61 -19.14
N GLN A 344 11.12 1.23 -19.00
CA GLN A 344 12.10 1.25 -20.10
C GLN A 344 11.69 0.33 -21.25
N GLY A 345 11.23 -0.89 -20.95
CA GLY A 345 10.80 -1.85 -21.97
C GLY A 345 9.55 -1.44 -22.75
N SER A 346 8.81 -0.44 -22.26
CA SER A 346 7.61 0.10 -22.94
C SER A 346 7.92 1.37 -23.75
N ASP A 347 9.16 1.88 -23.73
CA ASP A 347 9.59 3.08 -24.46
C ASP A 347 10.26 2.67 -25.79
N PRO A 348 10.03 3.39 -26.90
CA PRO A 348 10.69 3.13 -28.18
C PRO A 348 12.23 3.09 -28.11
N ARG A 349 12.83 3.73 -27.11
CA ARG A 349 14.29 3.77 -26.86
C ARG A 349 14.75 2.74 -25.83
N ALA A 350 13.95 1.69 -25.58
CA ALA A 350 14.24 0.64 -24.60
C ALA A 350 15.68 0.11 -24.70
N ALA A 351 16.13 -0.25 -25.91
CA ALA A 351 17.46 -0.80 -26.14
C ALA A 351 18.59 0.14 -25.70
N GLN A 352 18.48 1.43 -26.05
CA GLN A 352 19.46 2.46 -25.65
C GLN A 352 19.46 2.67 -24.13
N MET A 353 18.28 2.76 -23.52
CA MET A 353 18.16 2.99 -22.08
C MET A 353 18.66 1.79 -21.25
N VAL A 354 18.42 0.56 -21.72
CA VAL A 354 18.93 -0.65 -21.05
C VAL A 354 20.46 -0.73 -21.18
N ALA A 355 21.02 -0.45 -22.36
CA ALA A 355 22.46 -0.43 -22.58
C ALA A 355 23.18 0.59 -21.68
N GLY A 356 22.60 1.77 -21.47
CA GLY A 356 23.15 2.82 -20.62
C GLY A 356 22.98 2.62 -19.10
N SER A 357 22.31 1.55 -18.65
CA SER A 357 21.90 1.38 -17.25
C SER A 357 22.38 0.07 -16.62
N GLY A 358 23.61 -0.35 -16.95
CA GLY A 358 24.27 -1.52 -16.35
C GLY A 358 24.42 -1.45 -14.83
N ARG A 359 24.36 -0.25 -14.24
CA ARG A 359 24.41 0.00 -12.79
C ARG A 359 23.06 0.30 -12.14
N LEU A 360 21.94 0.07 -12.85
CA LEU A 360 20.61 0.49 -12.40
C LEU A 360 20.27 0.08 -10.95
N SER A 361 20.60 -1.15 -10.56
CA SER A 361 20.35 -1.63 -9.19
C SER A 361 21.13 -0.85 -8.14
N GLN A 362 22.36 -0.45 -8.45
CA GLN A 362 23.18 0.35 -7.55
C GLN A 362 22.69 1.80 -7.52
N ASP A 363 22.42 2.39 -8.69
CA ASP A 363 21.97 3.78 -8.82
C ASP A 363 20.61 3.98 -8.13
N THR A 364 19.72 2.98 -8.26
CA THR A 364 18.44 2.97 -7.55
C THR A 364 18.65 2.92 -6.04
N LEU A 365 19.58 2.11 -5.54
CA LEU A 365 19.89 2.05 -4.11
C LEU A 365 20.48 3.37 -3.60
N ILE A 366 21.43 3.95 -4.34
CA ILE A 366 22.04 5.24 -4.01
C ILE A 366 20.95 6.31 -3.89
N ARG A 367 20.04 6.38 -4.87
CA ARG A 367 18.94 7.34 -4.83
C ARG A 367 18.01 7.12 -3.64
N MET A 368 17.67 5.87 -3.32
CA MET A 368 16.84 5.57 -2.13
C MET A 368 17.51 6.00 -0.82
N ILE A 369 18.83 5.88 -0.71
CA ILE A 369 19.60 6.38 0.43
C ILE A 369 19.60 7.91 0.45
N GLN A 370 19.88 8.54 -0.70
CA GLN A 370 19.88 10.00 -0.84
C GLN A 370 18.53 10.62 -0.46
N PHE A 371 17.41 9.98 -0.83
CA PHE A 371 16.08 10.41 -0.42
C PHE A 371 15.95 10.47 1.10
N ARG A 372 16.42 9.45 1.83
CA ARG A 372 16.38 9.44 3.29
C ARG A 372 17.27 10.49 3.93
N VAL A 373 18.46 10.70 3.37
CA VAL A 373 19.39 11.75 3.83
C VAL A 373 18.77 13.14 3.64
N ILE A 374 18.21 13.42 2.46
CA ILE A 374 17.64 14.73 2.12
C ILE A 374 16.35 14.98 2.90
N GLU A 375 15.49 13.96 3.04
CA GLU A 375 14.28 14.06 3.86
C GLU A 375 14.62 14.36 5.31
N ARG A 376 15.60 13.65 5.89
CA ARG A 376 16.04 13.90 7.27
C ARG A 376 16.66 15.28 7.42
N ALA A 377 17.54 15.68 6.50
CA ALA A 377 18.15 17.01 6.49
C ALA A 377 17.08 18.11 6.36
N GLY A 378 16.08 17.92 5.50
CA GLY A 378 14.94 18.82 5.37
C GLY A 378 14.19 18.96 6.69
N LYS A 379 13.84 17.83 7.31
CA LYS A 379 13.13 17.79 8.59
C LYS A 379 13.88 18.51 9.71
N ASP A 380 15.16 18.21 9.87
CA ASP A 380 16.00 18.81 10.91
C ASP A 380 16.21 20.32 10.69
N ASN A 381 15.89 20.84 9.50
CA ASN A 381 15.93 22.26 9.15
C ASN A 381 14.54 22.87 8.93
N GLY A 382 13.46 22.18 9.32
CA GLY A 382 12.08 22.67 9.21
C GLY A 382 11.56 22.82 7.78
N ILE A 383 12.11 22.06 6.84
CA ILE A 383 11.72 22.06 5.42
C ILE A 383 10.91 20.81 5.13
N HIS A 384 9.64 21.01 4.80
CA HIS A 384 8.69 19.94 4.50
C HIS A 384 7.81 20.33 3.31
N PRO A 385 8.25 20.05 2.07
CA PRO A 385 7.45 20.36 0.89
C PRO A 385 6.08 19.68 0.97
N THR A 386 5.04 20.50 0.94
CA THR A 386 3.66 20.03 0.98
C THR A 386 3.30 19.30 -0.31
N ARG A 387 2.27 18.47 -0.27
CA ARG A 387 1.73 17.82 -1.47
C ARG A 387 1.38 18.84 -2.57
N ARG A 388 0.82 20.00 -2.19
CA ARG A 388 0.47 21.07 -3.13
C ARG A 388 1.70 21.67 -3.81
N GLU A 389 2.81 21.82 -3.10
CA GLU A 389 4.07 22.29 -3.69
C GLU A 389 4.67 21.27 -4.64
N VAL A 390 4.68 19.99 -4.27
CA VAL A 390 5.15 18.90 -5.13
C VAL A 390 4.34 18.85 -6.44
N GLN A 391 3.01 18.91 -6.37
CA GLN A 391 2.18 18.88 -7.57
C GLN A 391 2.36 20.14 -8.43
N ARG A 392 2.49 21.33 -7.82
CA ARG A 392 2.78 22.56 -8.57
C ARG A 392 4.12 22.48 -9.28
N ALA A 393 5.16 22.00 -8.60
CA ALA A 393 6.49 21.83 -9.17
C ALA A 393 6.49 20.80 -10.30
N ARG A 394 5.79 19.67 -10.12
CA ARG A 394 5.59 18.69 -11.17
C ARG A 394 4.88 19.28 -12.38
N SER A 395 3.74 19.96 -12.19
CA SER A 395 3.03 20.59 -13.32
C SER A 395 3.87 21.65 -14.02
N ALA A 396 4.72 22.38 -13.30
CA ALA A 396 5.67 23.30 -13.90
C ALA A 396 6.74 22.56 -14.73
N ALA A 397 7.30 21.47 -14.19
CA ALA A 397 8.26 20.62 -14.90
C ALA A 397 7.63 19.96 -16.15
N GLU A 398 6.35 19.56 -16.07
CA GLU A 398 5.60 19.04 -17.22
C GLU A 398 5.48 20.10 -18.31
N LYS A 399 5.14 21.36 -17.96
CA LYS A 399 5.09 22.46 -18.93
C LYS A 399 6.46 22.73 -19.55
N GLN A 400 7.52 22.76 -18.75
CA GLN A 400 8.89 23.01 -19.22
C GLN A 400 9.42 21.90 -20.13
N SER A 401 9.01 20.66 -19.87
CA SER A 401 9.48 19.49 -20.63
C SER A 401 8.69 19.25 -21.92
N GLY A 402 7.63 20.03 -22.20
CA GLY A 402 6.75 19.80 -23.36
C GLY A 402 5.63 18.78 -23.11
N GLY A 403 5.27 18.55 -21.85
CA GLY A 403 4.13 17.73 -21.42
C GLY A 403 4.51 16.57 -20.48
N ALA A 404 3.49 15.89 -19.96
CA ALA A 404 3.66 14.79 -19.00
C ALA A 404 4.42 13.59 -19.59
N THR A 405 4.27 13.31 -20.88
CA THR A 405 4.99 12.22 -21.56
C THR A 405 6.49 12.50 -21.64
N ALA A 406 6.86 13.72 -22.02
CA ALA A 406 8.26 14.13 -22.10
C ALA A 406 8.91 14.19 -20.71
N LEU A 407 8.20 14.67 -19.69
CA LEU A 407 8.70 14.63 -18.31
C LEU A 407 8.95 13.19 -17.82
N ARG A 408 8.03 12.26 -18.11
CA ARG A 408 8.22 10.84 -17.76
C ARG A 408 9.45 10.25 -18.44
N ALA A 409 9.65 10.56 -19.73
CA ALA A 409 10.81 10.12 -20.48
C ALA A 409 12.13 10.62 -19.88
N LEU A 410 12.19 11.89 -19.44
CA LEU A 410 13.36 12.47 -18.78
C LEU A 410 13.69 11.77 -17.46
N TYR A 411 12.68 11.57 -16.60
CA TYR A 411 12.89 10.85 -15.34
C TYR A 411 13.27 9.37 -15.57
N LEU A 412 12.70 8.74 -16.60
CA LEU A 412 13.02 7.36 -16.94
C LEU A 412 14.49 7.19 -17.39
N GLN A 413 15.05 8.16 -18.10
CA GLN A 413 16.48 8.20 -18.43
C GLN A 413 17.37 8.26 -17.17
N GLN A 414 16.89 8.91 -16.11
CA GLN A 414 17.55 8.95 -14.79
C GLN A 414 17.25 7.70 -13.95
N GLY A 415 16.61 6.69 -14.53
CA GLY A 415 16.21 5.46 -13.87
C GLY A 415 15.10 5.66 -12.83
N ILE A 416 14.24 6.66 -13.00
CA ILE A 416 13.07 6.92 -12.13
C ILE A 416 11.82 6.48 -12.90
N ALA A 417 11.13 5.46 -12.39
CA ALA A 417 9.86 5.02 -12.97
C ALA A 417 8.77 6.10 -12.76
N PRO A 418 7.70 6.13 -13.59
CA PRO A 418 6.64 7.13 -13.47
C PRO A 418 6.04 7.29 -12.06
N GLY A 419 5.90 6.19 -11.32
CA GLY A 419 5.42 6.20 -9.92
C GLY A 419 6.38 6.83 -8.91
N GLY A 420 7.65 7.06 -9.26
CA GLY A 420 8.67 7.69 -8.42
C GLY A 420 8.89 9.19 -8.68
N ILE A 421 8.19 9.78 -9.65
CA ILE A 421 8.41 11.19 -10.05
C ILE A 421 8.08 12.15 -8.90
N ASP A 422 6.98 11.94 -8.18
CA ASP A 422 6.60 12.83 -7.07
C ASP A 422 7.62 12.79 -5.92
N GLU A 423 8.24 11.63 -5.69
CA GLU A 423 9.31 11.47 -4.69
C GLU A 423 10.57 12.24 -5.11
N ALA A 424 10.94 12.14 -6.38
CA ALA A 424 12.07 12.87 -6.95
C ALA A 424 11.84 14.39 -6.91
N VAL A 425 10.65 14.86 -7.29
CA VAL A 425 10.26 16.27 -7.20
C VAL A 425 10.29 16.77 -5.75
N ARG A 426 9.83 15.96 -4.79
CA ARG A 426 9.91 16.32 -3.36
C ARG A 426 11.37 16.44 -2.90
N MET A 427 12.23 15.53 -3.31
CA MET A 427 13.66 15.60 -3.03
C MET A 427 14.25 16.89 -3.60
N ASP A 428 13.96 17.24 -4.85
CA ASP A 428 14.47 18.45 -5.49
C ASP A 428 13.98 19.72 -4.78
N LEU A 429 12.70 19.78 -4.42
CA LEU A 429 12.15 20.89 -3.63
C LEU A 429 12.84 21.03 -2.27
N THR A 430 13.07 19.91 -1.59
CA THR A 430 13.73 19.88 -0.28
C THR A 430 15.18 20.35 -0.39
N ARG A 431 15.94 19.81 -1.35
CA ARG A 431 17.32 20.20 -1.63
C ARG A 431 17.42 21.68 -1.99
N ASN A 432 16.55 22.17 -2.87
CA ASN A 432 16.55 23.57 -3.30
C ASN A 432 16.17 24.51 -2.16
N ALA A 433 15.22 24.13 -1.29
CA ALA A 433 14.88 24.90 -0.11
C ALA A 433 16.04 24.94 0.90
N LEU A 434 16.75 23.82 1.10
CA LEU A 434 17.94 23.75 1.94
C LEU A 434 19.05 24.65 1.39
N LEU A 435 19.30 24.60 0.08
CA LEU A 435 20.27 25.46 -0.61
C LEU A 435 19.94 26.95 -0.44
N ARG A 436 18.68 27.34 -0.64
CA ARG A 436 18.25 28.74 -0.42
C ARG A 436 18.40 29.19 1.03
N LYS A 437 18.12 28.30 1.99
CA LYS A 437 18.16 28.62 3.42
C LYS A 437 19.59 28.68 3.98
N LEU A 438 20.48 27.81 3.50
CA LEU A 438 21.78 27.56 4.14
C LEU A 438 22.98 27.94 3.27
N GLY A 439 22.78 28.10 1.96
CA GLY A 439 23.86 28.26 0.99
C GLY A 439 24.59 26.94 0.70
N THR A 440 25.34 26.89 -0.41
CA THR A 440 25.97 25.67 -0.93
C THR A 440 26.94 25.00 0.04
N SER A 441 27.83 25.77 0.67
CA SER A 441 28.83 25.21 1.60
C SER A 441 28.15 24.50 2.78
N LYS A 442 27.23 25.20 3.43
CA LYS A 442 26.56 24.73 4.64
C LYS A 442 25.57 23.60 4.35
N VAL A 443 24.96 23.56 3.15
CA VAL A 443 24.12 22.43 2.74
C VAL A 443 24.92 21.14 2.62
N ASN A 444 26.14 21.21 2.08
CA ASN A 444 26.99 20.03 1.92
C ASN A 444 27.44 19.49 3.29
N GLU A 445 27.75 20.38 4.24
CA GLU A 445 28.01 20.01 5.63
C GLU A 445 26.79 19.36 6.28
N VAL A 446 25.58 19.89 6.05
CA VAL A 446 24.32 19.33 6.56
C VAL A 446 24.09 17.93 6.00
N PHE A 447 24.26 17.71 4.70
CA PHE A 447 24.10 16.39 4.11
C PHE A 447 25.15 15.41 4.63
N THR A 448 26.41 15.82 4.73
CA THR A 448 27.50 14.99 5.28
C THR A 448 27.22 14.60 6.73
N ARG A 449 26.84 15.57 7.57
CA ARG A 449 26.50 15.34 8.98
C ARG A 449 25.27 14.44 9.13
N THR A 450 24.23 14.69 8.34
CA THR A 450 23.01 13.86 8.35
C THR A 450 23.33 12.43 7.90
N SER A 451 24.14 12.26 6.86
CA SER A 451 24.59 10.96 6.37
C SER A 451 25.37 10.18 7.44
N LYS A 452 26.29 10.86 8.15
CA LYS A 452 27.02 10.26 9.28
C LYS A 452 26.10 9.87 10.43
N ALA A 453 25.16 10.75 10.78
CA ALA A 453 24.19 10.50 11.85
C ALA A 453 23.26 9.31 11.53
N LEU A 454 23.02 9.04 10.25
CA LEU A 454 22.20 7.91 9.79
C LEU A 454 22.92 6.56 9.79
N ASP A 455 24.18 6.45 10.25
CA ASP A 455 24.95 5.18 10.31
C ASP A 455 24.75 4.28 9.07
N ILE A 456 24.96 4.86 7.88
CA ILE A 456 24.58 4.22 6.62
C ILE A 456 25.53 3.07 6.31
N ARG A 457 24.99 1.85 6.34
CA ARG A 457 25.70 0.62 6.00
C ARG A 457 25.06 -0.04 4.78
N VAL A 458 25.80 -0.05 3.69
CA VAL A 458 25.36 -0.67 2.42
C VAL A 458 25.83 -2.12 2.38
N ASN A 459 25.00 -3.01 1.83
CA ASN A 459 25.39 -4.40 1.61
C ASN A 459 26.61 -4.43 0.66
N PRO A 460 27.70 -5.13 0.99
CA PRO A 460 28.95 -5.10 0.22
C PRO A 460 28.79 -5.33 -1.28
N ARG A 461 27.81 -6.14 -1.70
CA ARG A 461 27.52 -6.39 -3.13
C ARG A 461 27.10 -5.14 -3.92
N TYR A 462 26.73 -4.06 -3.24
CA TYR A 462 26.35 -2.78 -3.82
C TYR A 462 27.39 -1.67 -3.56
N GLY A 463 28.50 -2.00 -2.91
CA GLY A 463 29.59 -1.10 -2.58
C GLY A 463 29.57 -0.58 -1.15
N LYS A 464 30.41 0.43 -0.91
CA LYS A 464 30.57 1.11 0.38
C LYS A 464 30.06 2.54 0.28
N TRP A 465 29.27 2.96 1.26
CA TRP A 465 28.74 4.33 1.30
C TRP A 465 29.85 5.33 1.67
N ASP A 466 29.90 6.44 0.93
CA ASP A 466 30.74 7.60 1.20
C ASP A 466 29.84 8.76 1.65
N ASN A 467 29.99 9.16 2.91
CA ASN A 467 29.18 10.22 3.53
C ASN A 467 29.46 11.61 2.96
N THR A 468 30.65 11.85 2.43
CA THR A 468 31.06 13.15 1.89
C THR A 468 30.59 13.29 0.46
N GLN A 469 30.73 12.24 -0.34
CA GLN A 469 30.26 12.21 -1.73
C GLN A 469 28.74 11.95 -1.83
N GLY A 470 28.10 11.46 -0.77
CA GLY A 470 26.68 11.13 -0.75
C GLY A 470 26.31 10.03 -1.76
N THR A 471 27.22 9.08 -1.98
CA THR A 471 27.08 8.00 -2.96
C THR A 471 27.74 6.71 -2.47
N ALA A 472 27.45 5.58 -3.12
CA ALA A 472 28.15 4.32 -2.87
C ALA A 472 29.29 4.14 -3.88
N VAL A 473 30.51 3.98 -3.38
CA VAL A 473 31.70 3.65 -4.16
C VAL A 473 31.80 2.13 -4.26
N LEU A 474 32.03 1.59 -5.46
CA LEU A 474 32.24 0.16 -5.64
C LEU A 474 33.47 -0.30 -4.83
N ALA A 475 33.39 -1.49 -4.24
CA ALA A 475 34.62 -2.19 -3.91
C ALA A 475 35.37 -2.41 -5.24
N LYS A 476 36.61 -1.94 -5.35
CA LYS A 476 37.50 -2.38 -6.44
C LYS A 476 37.71 -3.87 -6.25
N GLU A 477 36.99 -4.68 -6.99
CA GLU A 477 37.26 -6.12 -7.05
C GLU A 477 38.56 -6.29 -7.82
N ALA A 478 39.64 -6.67 -7.11
CA ALA A 478 40.98 -6.84 -7.68
C ALA A 478 41.05 -7.87 -8.83
N TRP A 479 40.00 -8.66 -9.03
CA TRP A 479 39.93 -9.73 -10.02
C TRP A 479 39.15 -9.36 -11.29
N LEU A 480 38.48 -8.20 -11.33
CA LEU A 480 37.83 -7.70 -12.56
C LEU A 480 38.89 -7.02 -13.44
N ARG A 481 39.46 -7.76 -14.40
CA ARG A 481 40.18 -7.14 -15.52
C ARG A 481 39.18 -6.32 -16.33
N THR A 482 39.40 -5.01 -16.40
CA THR A 482 38.69 -4.12 -17.31
C THR A 482 38.99 -4.54 -18.75
N THR A 483 38.09 -5.27 -19.38
CA THR A 483 38.13 -5.52 -20.83
C THR A 483 37.73 -4.22 -21.53
N GLY A 484 38.69 -3.31 -21.64
CA GLY A 484 38.57 -2.02 -22.30
C GLY A 484 39.92 -1.50 -22.80
N GLY A 485 40.89 -2.40 -23.03
CA GLY A 485 42.11 -2.08 -23.75
C GLY A 485 41.85 -2.12 -25.25
N THR A 486 41.95 -0.97 -25.90
CA THR A 486 42.01 -0.80 -27.35
C THR A 486 43.00 -1.79 -27.97
N PRO A 487 42.69 -2.49 -29.08
CA PRO A 487 43.71 -3.26 -29.78
C PRO A 487 44.72 -2.28 -30.38
N GLU A 488 45.94 -2.33 -29.86
CA GLU A 488 47.11 -1.70 -30.44
C GLU A 488 47.34 -2.32 -31.82
N ARG A 489 47.23 -1.49 -32.87
CA ARG A 489 47.59 -1.89 -34.23
C ARG A 489 49.10 -1.96 -34.30
N ALA A 490 49.62 -3.15 -34.62
CA ALA A 490 50.98 -3.35 -35.12
C ALA A 490 51.07 -2.87 -36.57
#